data_AF-A0A3L7T725-F1
#
_entry.id   AF-A0A3L7T725-F1
#
_cell.length_a   1.000
_cell.length_b   1.000
_cell.length_c   1.000
_cell.angle_alpha   90.00
_cell.angle_beta   90.00
_cell.angle_gamma   90.00
#
_symmetry.space_group_name_H-M   'P 1'
#
loop_
_entity.id
_entity.type
_entity.pdbx_description
1 polymer ?
#
loop_
_entity_poly.entity_id
_entity_poly.type
_entity_poly.pdbx_seq_one_letter_code
_entity_poly.pdbx_strand_id
1 'polypeptide(L)'
;MRFPLQISTILVAAAAIIAALPGCSKPKYDTSTPEALLDSVQKAVKDGRPEDLPQFIEIAARDITFDDGVTEASAIGDVKGKLSDMLGQLGRVSSKLKSRFVAELTKPKKQTELERISDRFGFGPIVERAVTDPFAVLDESRSKLKSEDLGDGTATLTFNDKPVVGGFLALVETSDGWRVTVPVELVQSNDYWPQTRHEWAVLASLLLGVENSLAMFEKELDQGNFKNMNQASERVGRLLGESVVVQSVIYASMKGKR
;
A
#
# COMPACT_ATOMS: atom_id res chain seq x y z
N MET A 1 70.69 -9.32 8.95
CA MET A 1 69.39 -9.96 9.19
C MET A 1 68.81 -9.42 10.49
N ARG A 2 67.69 -8.68 10.42
CA ARG A 2 66.67 -8.49 11.48
C ARG A 2 65.66 -7.42 11.02
N PHE A 3 64.53 -7.87 10.47
CA PHE A 3 63.23 -7.24 10.71
C PHE A 3 62.69 -7.85 12.01
N PRO A 4 61.91 -7.15 12.87
CA PRO A 4 60.49 -6.88 12.55
C PRO A 4 59.87 -5.65 13.27
N LEU A 5 58.53 -5.54 13.15
CA LEU A 5 57.57 -4.66 13.84
C LEU A 5 57.10 -3.40 13.11
N GLN A 6 56.22 -3.56 12.12
CA GLN A 6 55.10 -2.63 11.87
C GLN A 6 53.94 -3.38 11.19
N ILE A 7 53.19 -4.21 11.93
CA ILE A 7 51.96 -4.84 11.39
C ILE A 7 50.74 -4.63 12.33
N SER A 8 50.94 -4.31 13.61
CA SER A 8 49.81 -4.29 14.57
C SER A 8 48.91 -3.05 14.54
N THR A 9 49.29 -1.93 13.90
CA THR A 9 48.52 -0.68 14.00
C THR A 9 47.44 -0.52 12.93
N ILE A 10 47.50 -1.27 11.82
CA ILE A 10 46.56 -1.12 10.70
C ILE A 10 45.23 -1.87 10.95
N LEU A 11 45.23 -2.92 11.78
CA LEU A 11 44.04 -3.73 12.04
C LEU A 11 43.00 -3.07 12.97
N VAL A 12 43.39 -2.11 13.80
CA VAL A 12 42.47 -1.48 14.77
C VAL A 12 41.61 -0.39 14.11
N ALA A 13 42.11 0.27 13.06
CA ALA A 13 41.34 1.29 12.35
C ALA A 13 40.26 0.71 11.41
N ALA A 14 40.48 -0.51 10.88
CA ALA A 14 39.50 -1.17 10.01
C ALA A 14 38.27 -1.72 10.77
N ALA A 15 38.43 -2.06 12.05
CA ALA A 15 37.32 -2.57 12.88
C ALA A 15 36.34 -1.46 13.32
N ALA A 16 36.79 -0.20 13.42
CA ALA A 16 35.95 0.92 13.85
C ALA A 16 35.04 1.46 12.72
N ILE A 17 35.37 1.23 11.45
CA ILE A 17 34.60 1.73 10.30
C ILE A 17 33.39 0.82 9.98
N ILE A 18 33.43 -0.46 10.36
CA ILE A 18 32.32 -1.41 10.13
C ILE A 18 31.14 -1.16 11.09
N ALA A 19 31.38 -0.53 12.25
CA ALA A 19 30.33 -0.24 13.24
C ALA A 19 29.48 1.00 12.92
N ALA A 20 29.83 1.76 11.88
CA ALA A 20 29.11 2.97 11.46
C ALA A 20 28.40 2.82 10.11
N LEU A 21 28.09 1.58 9.69
CA LEU A 21 26.99 1.39 8.75
C LEU A 21 25.73 1.85 9.48
N PRO A 22 25.05 2.93 9.05
CA PRO A 22 23.72 3.22 9.57
C PRO A 22 22.87 2.00 9.22
N GLY A 23 22.72 1.10 10.19
CA GLY A 23 21.78 0.00 10.06
C GLY A 23 20.46 0.62 9.67
N CYS A 24 19.82 0.10 8.62
CA CYS A 24 18.49 0.48 8.18
C CYS A 24 17.49 0.22 9.33
N SER A 25 17.50 1.05 10.37
CA SER A 25 16.51 1.03 11.42
C SER A 25 15.20 1.39 10.74
N LYS A 26 14.20 0.51 10.86
CA LYS A 26 12.85 0.82 10.39
C LYS A 26 12.45 2.18 11.00
N PRO A 27 11.98 3.14 10.19
CA PRO A 27 11.53 4.42 10.66
C PRO A 27 10.45 4.19 11.71
N LYS A 28 10.55 4.94 12.80
CA LYS A 28 9.50 4.96 13.81
C LYS A 28 8.48 5.98 13.38
N TYR A 29 7.24 5.52 13.24
CA TYR A 29 6.08 6.37 13.01
C TYR A 29 5.45 6.72 14.35
N ASP A 30 5.10 7.98 14.51
CA ASP A 30 4.34 8.42 15.68
C ASP A 30 2.85 8.16 15.43
N THR A 31 2.26 7.32 16.25
CA THR A 31 0.83 7.03 16.22
C THR A 31 0.22 7.25 17.60
N SER A 32 0.77 8.15 18.43
CA SER A 32 0.27 8.39 19.78
C SER A 32 -1.07 9.14 19.80
N THR A 33 -1.41 9.85 18.72
CA THR A 33 -2.70 10.53 18.55
C THR A 33 -3.29 10.24 17.17
N PRO A 34 -4.60 10.47 16.96
CA PRO A 34 -5.24 10.39 15.65
C PRO A 34 -4.53 11.25 14.59
N GLU A 35 -4.16 12.48 14.92
CA GLU A 35 -3.47 13.40 14.01
C GLU A 35 -2.05 12.93 13.70
N ALA A 36 -1.31 12.44 14.70
CA ALA A 36 0.03 11.90 14.53
C ALA A 36 0.01 10.68 13.60
N LEU A 37 -1.00 9.82 13.71
CA LEU A 37 -1.22 8.72 12.77
C LEU A 37 -1.39 9.24 11.33
N LEU A 38 -2.23 10.25 11.09
CA LEU A 38 -2.43 10.81 9.75
C LEU A 38 -1.15 11.45 9.19
N ASP A 39 -0.37 12.11 10.06
CA ASP A 39 0.96 12.64 9.71
C ASP A 39 1.94 11.51 9.35
N SER A 40 1.92 10.41 10.10
CA SER A 40 2.75 9.24 9.84
C SER A 40 2.39 8.52 8.55
N VAL A 41 1.11 8.42 8.22
CA VAL A 41 0.63 7.91 6.91
C VAL A 41 1.19 8.76 5.79
N GLN A 42 1.08 10.10 5.89
CA GLN A 42 1.65 11.01 4.90
C GLN A 42 3.18 10.85 4.82
N LYS A 43 3.84 10.71 5.97
CA LYS A 43 5.29 10.55 6.05
C LYS A 43 5.76 9.29 5.34
N ALA A 44 5.11 8.14 5.54
CA ALA A 44 5.45 6.89 4.85
C ALA A 44 5.41 7.08 3.32
N VAL A 45 4.41 7.81 2.84
CA VAL A 45 4.29 8.14 1.41
C VAL A 45 5.40 9.07 0.94
N LYS A 46 5.66 10.17 1.65
CA LYS A 46 6.73 11.13 1.33
C LYS A 46 8.13 10.51 1.33
N ASP A 47 8.36 9.60 2.25
CA ASP A 47 9.62 8.87 2.38
C ASP A 47 9.78 7.79 1.29
N GLY A 48 8.78 7.63 0.40
CA GLY A 48 8.80 6.66 -0.68
C GLY A 48 8.66 5.22 -0.19
N ARG A 49 7.98 5.02 0.95
CA ARG A 49 7.82 3.74 1.64
C ARG A 49 6.35 3.30 1.72
N PRO A 50 5.63 3.20 0.59
CA PRO A 50 4.22 2.81 0.63
C PRO A 50 3.98 1.38 1.14
N GLU A 51 5.01 0.52 1.16
CA GLU A 51 4.98 -0.78 1.81
C GLU A 51 4.70 -0.69 3.31
N ASP A 52 4.96 0.44 3.94
CA ASP A 52 4.69 0.65 5.36
C ASP A 52 3.21 0.91 5.65
N LEU A 53 2.40 1.31 4.65
CA LEU A 53 1.02 1.73 4.84
C LEU A 53 0.12 0.71 5.56
N PRO A 54 0.21 -0.61 5.29
CA PRO A 54 -0.64 -1.59 5.96
C PRO A 54 -0.43 -1.66 7.47
N GLN A 55 0.71 -1.20 8.01
CA GLN A 55 0.93 -1.18 9.46
C GLN A 55 -0.01 -0.22 10.19
N PHE A 56 -0.51 0.81 9.49
CA PHE A 56 -1.43 1.81 10.02
C PHE A 56 -2.88 1.34 10.03
N ILE A 57 -3.17 0.14 9.49
CA ILE A 57 -4.53 -0.40 9.38
C ILE A 57 -4.75 -1.43 10.48
N GLU A 58 -5.83 -1.27 11.24
CA GLU A 58 -6.33 -2.29 12.16
C GLU A 58 -7.49 -3.04 11.52
N ILE A 59 -7.46 -4.37 11.65
CA ILE A 59 -8.55 -5.25 11.24
C ILE A 59 -8.77 -6.21 12.38
N ALA A 60 -9.83 -5.99 13.16
CA ALA A 60 -10.17 -6.86 14.27
C ALA A 60 -10.46 -8.28 13.75
N ALA A 61 -9.71 -9.24 14.28
CA ALA A 61 -9.91 -10.66 14.01
C ALA A 61 -10.95 -11.24 14.97
N ARG A 62 -11.77 -12.18 14.49
CA ARG A 62 -12.56 -13.03 15.38
C ARG A 62 -11.63 -14.02 16.08
N ASP A 63 -12.04 -14.44 17.26
CA ASP A 63 -11.36 -15.52 17.99
C ASP A 63 -11.74 -16.88 17.38
N ILE A 64 -11.21 -17.14 16.18
CA ILE A 64 -11.42 -18.39 15.46
C ILE A 64 -10.07 -18.98 15.03
N THR A 65 -10.00 -20.30 15.12
CA THR A 65 -8.92 -21.11 14.56
C THR A 65 -9.54 -22.01 13.49
N PHE A 66 -8.97 -21.98 12.29
CA PHE A 66 -9.41 -22.81 11.17
C PHE A 66 -8.92 -24.26 11.32
N ASP A 67 -9.43 -25.16 10.48
CA ASP A 67 -9.14 -26.60 10.54
C ASP A 67 -7.64 -26.93 10.38
N ASP A 68 -6.86 -26.05 9.74
CA ASP A 68 -5.41 -26.18 9.56
C ASP A 68 -4.59 -25.61 10.73
N GLY A 69 -5.24 -25.15 11.80
CA GLY A 69 -4.62 -24.55 12.98
C GLY A 69 -4.25 -23.08 12.83
N VAL A 70 -4.52 -22.45 11.68
CA VAL A 70 -4.27 -21.03 11.45
C VAL A 70 -5.39 -20.21 12.10
N THR A 71 -5.03 -19.15 12.82
CA THR A 71 -6.01 -18.22 13.38
C THR A 71 -6.43 -17.16 12.35
N GLU A 72 -7.61 -16.58 12.50
CA GLU A 72 -8.02 -15.46 11.63
C GLU A 72 -7.06 -14.26 11.76
N ALA A 73 -6.55 -13.98 12.95
CA ALA A 73 -5.53 -12.96 13.15
C ALA A 73 -4.27 -13.21 12.31
N SER A 74 -3.81 -14.47 12.24
CA SER A 74 -2.67 -14.84 11.40
C SER A 74 -3.00 -14.70 9.91
N ALA A 75 -4.21 -15.08 9.49
CA ALA A 75 -4.64 -14.96 8.09
C ALA A 75 -4.76 -13.48 7.63
N ILE A 76 -5.27 -12.61 8.50
CA ILE A 76 -5.27 -11.15 8.29
C ILE A 76 -3.83 -10.63 8.21
N GLY A 77 -2.94 -11.11 9.07
CA GLY A 77 -1.51 -10.80 9.04
C GLY A 77 -0.86 -11.13 7.69
N ASP A 78 -1.14 -12.31 7.14
CA ASP A 78 -0.65 -12.73 5.82
C ASP A 78 -1.15 -11.78 4.72
N VAL A 79 -2.43 -11.41 4.74
CA VAL A 79 -3.01 -10.47 3.78
C VAL A 79 -2.38 -9.08 3.90
N LYS A 80 -2.18 -8.57 5.11
CA LYS A 80 -1.49 -7.29 5.34
C LYS A 80 -0.04 -7.33 4.84
N GLY A 81 0.65 -8.46 5.02
CA GLY A 81 1.99 -8.69 4.47
C GLY A 81 1.99 -8.63 2.94
N LYS A 82 1.05 -9.32 2.28
CA LYS A 82 0.94 -9.29 0.81
C LYS A 82 0.53 -7.93 0.27
N LEU A 83 -0.31 -7.21 1.00
CA LEU A 83 -0.65 -5.82 0.66
C LEU A 83 0.59 -4.92 0.75
N SER A 84 1.45 -5.13 1.77
CA SER A 84 2.71 -4.39 1.95
C SER A 84 3.66 -4.61 0.77
N ASP A 85 3.90 -5.87 0.40
CA ASP A 85 4.74 -6.25 -0.74
C ASP A 85 4.22 -5.58 -2.04
N MET A 86 2.92 -5.70 -2.30
CA MET A 86 2.26 -5.13 -3.48
C MET A 86 2.36 -3.60 -3.53
N LEU A 87 2.12 -2.90 -2.41
CA LEU A 87 2.21 -1.43 -2.36
C LEU A 87 3.64 -0.95 -2.55
N GLY A 88 4.63 -1.64 -1.99
CA GLY A 88 6.05 -1.37 -2.24
C GLY A 88 6.40 -1.50 -3.72
N GLN A 89 5.94 -2.58 -4.36
CA GLN A 89 6.12 -2.79 -5.80
C GLN A 89 5.45 -1.70 -6.64
N LEU A 90 4.23 -1.29 -6.28
CA LEU A 90 3.52 -0.19 -6.93
C LEU A 90 4.27 1.14 -6.80
N GLY A 91 4.81 1.43 -5.60
CA GLY A 91 5.63 2.61 -5.34
C GLY A 91 6.86 2.69 -6.25
N ARG A 92 7.59 1.58 -6.38
CA ARG A 92 8.75 1.48 -7.27
C ARG A 92 8.38 1.76 -8.73
N VAL A 93 7.32 1.11 -9.22
CA VAL A 93 6.82 1.30 -10.59
C VAL A 93 6.44 2.76 -10.84
N SER A 94 5.67 3.37 -9.93
CA SER A 94 5.23 4.77 -10.04
C SER A 94 6.44 5.72 -10.09
N SER A 95 7.41 5.53 -9.19
CA SER A 95 8.64 6.33 -9.15
C SER A 95 9.46 6.21 -10.46
N LYS A 96 9.59 5.00 -11.01
CA LYS A 96 10.28 4.77 -12.29
C LYS A 96 9.56 5.41 -13.46
N LEU A 97 8.23 5.29 -13.54
CA LEU A 97 7.42 5.95 -14.57
C LEU A 97 7.58 7.47 -14.53
N LYS A 98 7.47 8.06 -13.33
CA LYS A 98 7.65 9.50 -13.12
C LYS A 98 9.03 9.96 -13.56
N SER A 99 10.08 9.23 -13.17
CA SER A 99 11.47 9.55 -13.53
C SER A 99 11.72 9.45 -15.03
N ARG A 100 11.21 8.40 -15.69
CA ARG A 100 11.47 8.12 -17.10
C ARG A 100 10.69 9.03 -18.05
N PHE A 101 9.47 9.41 -17.68
CA PHE A 101 8.55 10.16 -18.55
C PHE A 101 8.23 11.55 -18.00
N VAL A 102 9.10 12.13 -17.14
CA VAL A 102 8.89 13.44 -16.52
C VAL A 102 8.56 14.54 -17.54
N ALA A 103 9.25 14.55 -18.69
CA ALA A 103 9.05 15.55 -19.74
C ALA A 103 7.73 15.41 -20.50
N GLU A 104 7.10 14.23 -20.47
CA GLU A 104 5.76 14.00 -21.02
C GLU A 104 4.67 14.32 -19.98
N LEU A 105 4.93 14.04 -18.70
CA LEU A 105 4.03 14.34 -17.58
C LEU A 105 3.82 15.83 -17.34
N THR A 106 4.80 16.68 -17.67
CA THR A 106 4.72 18.14 -17.49
C THR A 106 4.06 18.87 -18.66
N LYS A 107 3.70 18.17 -19.75
CA LYS A 107 2.99 18.78 -20.89
C LYS A 107 1.48 18.84 -20.60
N PRO A 108 0.78 19.91 -21.00
CA PRO A 108 -0.68 19.94 -20.90
C PRO A 108 -1.28 18.78 -21.70
N LYS A 109 -1.93 17.85 -21.00
CA LYS A 109 -2.50 16.63 -21.60
C LYS A 109 -3.62 16.98 -22.58
N LYS A 110 -3.57 16.41 -23.79
CA LYS A 110 -4.79 16.11 -24.56
C LYS A 110 -5.41 14.85 -23.95
N GLN A 111 -6.74 14.78 -23.95
CA GLN A 111 -7.48 13.74 -23.24
C GLN A 111 -6.91 12.33 -23.47
N THR A 112 -6.65 11.60 -22.39
CA THR A 112 -5.98 10.29 -22.43
C THR A 112 -6.97 9.13 -22.44
N GLU A 113 -6.54 7.94 -22.88
CA GLU A 113 -7.36 6.73 -22.89
C GLU A 113 -7.80 6.30 -21.47
N LEU A 114 -7.04 6.70 -20.44
CA LEU A 114 -7.42 6.61 -19.03
C LEU A 114 -8.68 7.41 -18.69
N GLU A 115 -8.90 8.59 -19.29
CA GLU A 115 -10.17 9.34 -19.14
C GLU A 115 -11.34 8.59 -19.76
N ARG A 116 -11.16 7.91 -20.90
CA ARG A 116 -12.24 7.09 -21.48
C ARG A 116 -12.58 5.89 -20.62
N ILE A 117 -11.59 5.27 -19.98
CA ILE A 117 -11.81 4.16 -19.04
C ILE A 117 -12.49 4.68 -17.78
N SER A 118 -12.03 5.80 -17.19
CA SER A 118 -12.61 6.38 -15.98
C SER A 118 -14.05 6.87 -16.21
N ASP A 119 -14.34 7.50 -17.35
CA ASP A 119 -15.69 7.94 -17.74
C ASP A 119 -16.62 6.74 -17.97
N ARG A 120 -16.12 5.64 -18.56
CA ARG A 120 -16.91 4.41 -18.78
C ARG A 120 -17.37 3.75 -17.49
N PHE A 121 -16.63 3.93 -16.40
CA PHE A 121 -16.96 3.38 -15.09
C PHE A 121 -17.47 4.43 -14.08
N GLY A 122 -17.64 5.70 -14.49
CA GLY A 122 -18.18 6.76 -13.63
C GLY A 122 -17.23 7.26 -12.53
N PHE A 123 -15.93 7.03 -12.70
CA PHE A 123 -14.90 7.39 -11.74
C PHE A 123 -14.31 8.76 -12.12
N GLY A 124 -14.72 9.84 -11.45
CA GLY A 124 -14.29 11.22 -11.81
C GLY A 124 -12.78 11.54 -11.66
N PRO A 125 -12.37 12.82 -11.79
CA PRO A 125 -10.96 13.26 -11.91
C PRO A 125 -10.03 12.88 -10.75
N ILE A 126 -10.58 12.61 -9.56
CA ILE A 126 -9.82 12.18 -8.38
C ILE A 126 -9.35 10.73 -8.55
N VAL A 127 -10.13 9.88 -9.22
CA VAL A 127 -9.78 8.48 -9.45
C VAL A 127 -8.70 8.36 -10.53
N GLU A 128 -8.73 9.18 -11.58
CA GLU A 128 -7.65 9.23 -12.59
C GLU A 128 -6.29 9.56 -11.94
N ARG A 129 -6.28 10.57 -11.06
CA ARG A 129 -5.05 10.95 -10.33
C ARG A 129 -4.65 9.85 -9.34
N ALA A 130 -5.59 9.19 -8.67
CA ALA A 130 -5.30 8.08 -7.77
C ALA A 130 -4.74 6.84 -8.50
N VAL A 131 -5.13 6.61 -9.76
CA VAL A 131 -4.61 5.49 -10.56
C VAL A 131 -3.19 5.79 -11.07
N THR A 132 -2.89 7.05 -11.36
CA THR A 132 -1.60 7.47 -11.97
C THR A 132 -0.53 7.85 -10.95
N ASP A 133 -0.92 8.42 -9.82
CA ASP A 133 -0.05 8.72 -8.67
C ASP A 133 -0.87 8.62 -7.36
N PRO A 134 -1.21 7.37 -6.93
CA PRO A 134 -2.03 7.15 -5.72
C PRO A 134 -1.41 7.80 -4.48
N PHE A 135 -0.09 7.84 -4.45
CA PHE A 135 0.72 8.34 -3.36
C PHE A 135 0.71 9.87 -3.31
N ALA A 136 0.79 10.57 -4.44
CA ALA A 136 0.61 12.02 -4.46
C ALA A 136 -0.79 12.43 -3.99
N VAL A 137 -1.84 11.68 -4.35
CA VAL A 137 -3.20 11.95 -3.87
C VAL A 137 -3.26 11.85 -2.35
N LEU A 138 -2.66 10.81 -1.75
CA LEU A 138 -2.60 10.66 -0.29
C LEU A 138 -1.81 11.79 0.37
N ASP A 139 -0.68 12.19 -0.21
CA ASP A 139 0.14 13.28 0.29
C ASP A 139 -0.63 14.61 0.33
N GLU A 140 -1.24 14.98 -0.79
CA GLU A 140 -2.04 16.21 -0.93
C GLU A 140 -3.33 16.19 -0.09
N SER A 141 -3.82 15.00 0.28
CA SER A 141 -5.05 14.83 1.04
C SER A 141 -4.88 15.15 2.53
N ARG A 142 -3.65 15.13 3.07
CA ARG A 142 -3.42 15.30 4.50
C ARG A 142 -4.03 16.58 5.08
N SER A 143 -3.91 17.71 4.38
CA SER A 143 -4.46 19.00 4.85
C SER A 143 -5.99 19.06 4.83
N LYS A 144 -6.62 18.13 4.09
CA LYS A 144 -8.07 17.99 3.98
C LYS A 144 -8.61 16.99 4.98
N LEU A 145 -7.76 16.08 5.47
CA LEU A 145 -8.08 15.08 6.48
C LEU A 145 -8.01 15.70 7.88
N LYS A 146 -9.08 15.51 8.64
CA LYS A 146 -9.15 15.86 10.06
C LYS A 146 -9.71 14.69 10.84
N SER A 147 -9.18 14.50 12.03
CA SER A 147 -9.72 13.59 13.03
C SER A 147 -10.47 14.37 14.11
N GLU A 148 -11.52 13.74 14.64
CA GLU A 148 -12.21 14.21 15.85
C GLU A 148 -12.29 13.03 16.80
N ASP A 149 -11.51 13.09 17.88
CA ASP A 149 -11.50 12.10 18.95
C ASP A 149 -12.85 12.10 19.69
N LEU A 150 -13.46 10.93 19.80
CA LEU A 150 -14.76 10.73 20.44
C LEU A 150 -14.64 10.47 21.95
N GLY A 151 -13.42 10.30 22.46
CA GLY A 151 -13.14 10.11 23.89
C GLY A 151 -13.40 8.70 24.43
N ASP A 152 -13.70 7.75 23.54
CA ASP A 152 -13.95 6.34 23.85
C ASP A 152 -12.89 5.40 23.26
N GLY A 153 -11.73 5.95 22.87
CA GLY A 153 -10.69 5.22 22.16
C GLY A 153 -10.97 5.10 20.65
N THR A 154 -11.96 5.84 20.14
CA THR A 154 -12.20 5.97 18.69
C THR A 154 -12.18 7.44 18.26
N ALA A 155 -11.91 7.67 16.97
CA ALA A 155 -12.01 9.00 16.38
C ALA A 155 -12.67 8.91 15.01
N THR A 156 -13.44 9.92 14.66
CA THR A 156 -14.01 10.04 13.32
C THR A 156 -12.99 10.62 12.36
N LEU A 157 -13.07 10.23 11.09
CA LEU A 157 -12.25 10.78 10.03
C LEU A 157 -13.13 11.60 9.07
N THR A 158 -12.74 12.84 8.83
CA THR A 158 -13.39 13.73 7.86
C THR A 158 -12.41 14.16 6.77
N PHE A 159 -12.93 14.39 5.56
CA PHE A 159 -12.23 14.97 4.42
C PHE A 159 -13.00 16.19 3.95
N ASN A 160 -12.37 17.37 3.99
CA ASN A 160 -13.04 18.66 3.77
C ASN A 160 -14.32 18.81 4.62
N ASP A 161 -14.20 18.50 5.91
CA ASP A 161 -15.29 18.59 6.90
C ASP A 161 -16.51 17.68 6.60
N LYS A 162 -16.35 16.67 5.73
CA LYS A 162 -17.35 15.64 5.44
C LYS A 162 -16.85 14.26 5.84
N PRO A 163 -17.70 13.36 6.35
CA PRO A 163 -17.29 11.99 6.68
C PRO A 163 -16.64 11.27 5.49
N VAL A 164 -15.49 10.62 5.74
CA VAL A 164 -14.79 9.86 4.69
C VAL A 164 -15.50 8.53 4.44
N VAL A 165 -15.70 8.16 3.17
CA VAL A 165 -16.43 6.94 2.75
C VAL A 165 -17.78 6.81 3.47
N GLY A 166 -18.56 7.90 3.60
CA GLY A 166 -19.87 7.85 4.27
C GLY A 166 -19.83 7.49 5.75
N GLY A 167 -18.67 7.65 6.42
CA GLY A 167 -18.48 7.29 7.83
C GLY A 167 -17.98 5.86 8.07
N PHE A 168 -17.66 5.11 7.01
CA PHE A 168 -17.15 3.74 7.12
C PHE A 168 -15.67 3.64 7.53
N LEU A 169 -14.92 4.73 7.49
CA LEU A 169 -13.56 4.76 8.02
C LEU A 169 -13.57 5.46 9.38
N ALA A 170 -13.00 4.79 10.38
CA ALA A 170 -12.78 5.32 11.71
C ALA A 170 -11.31 5.17 12.08
N LEU A 171 -10.91 5.81 13.17
CA LEU A 171 -9.64 5.57 13.82
C LEU A 171 -9.91 4.91 15.17
N VAL A 172 -9.03 4.00 15.56
CA VAL A 172 -9.14 3.27 16.83
C VAL A 172 -7.79 3.28 17.54
N GLU A 173 -7.83 3.47 18.86
CA GLU A 173 -6.67 3.32 19.72
C GLU A 173 -6.40 1.83 19.95
N THR A 174 -5.14 1.43 19.73
CA THR A 174 -4.66 0.07 20.04
C THR A 174 -3.51 0.16 21.04
N SER A 175 -3.06 -0.99 21.57
CA SER A 175 -1.88 -1.06 22.44
C SER A 175 -0.61 -0.49 21.78
N ASP A 176 -0.55 -0.52 20.44
CA ASP A 176 0.58 -0.06 19.64
C ASP A 176 0.36 1.35 19.05
N GLY A 177 -0.68 2.06 19.53
CA GLY A 177 -1.09 3.39 19.09
C GLY A 177 -2.30 3.38 18.15
N TRP A 178 -2.65 4.56 17.65
CA TRP A 178 -3.81 4.77 16.80
C TRP A 178 -3.65 4.11 15.43
N ARG A 179 -4.76 3.57 14.91
CA ARG A 179 -4.83 2.91 13.60
C ARG A 179 -6.08 3.34 12.85
N VAL A 180 -6.02 3.31 11.52
CA VAL A 180 -7.19 3.38 10.66
C VAL A 180 -7.90 2.04 10.72
N THR A 181 -9.21 2.05 10.94
CA THR A 181 -10.01 0.83 10.98
C THR A 181 -11.28 0.99 10.15
N VAL A 182 -11.86 -0.14 9.80
CA VAL A 182 -13.23 -0.24 9.30
C VAL A 182 -14.09 -0.86 10.41
N PRO A 183 -15.31 -0.36 10.68
CA PRO A 183 -16.21 -0.97 11.64
C PRO A 183 -16.46 -2.43 11.27
N VAL A 184 -15.78 -3.35 11.95
CA VAL A 184 -15.67 -4.74 11.54
C VAL A 184 -17.02 -5.43 11.59
N GLU A 185 -17.91 -5.03 12.51
CA GLU A 185 -19.28 -5.52 12.62
C GLU A 185 -20.09 -5.23 11.35
N LEU A 186 -19.85 -4.07 10.74
CA LEU A 186 -20.52 -3.64 9.53
C LEU A 186 -20.00 -4.42 8.32
N VAL A 187 -18.68 -4.61 8.23
CA VAL A 187 -18.07 -5.34 7.10
C VAL A 187 -18.26 -6.85 7.21
N GLN A 188 -18.21 -7.44 8.41
CA GLN A 188 -18.42 -8.88 8.62
C GLN A 188 -19.84 -9.34 8.31
N SER A 189 -20.83 -8.45 8.47
CA SER A 189 -22.22 -8.70 8.06
C SER A 189 -22.40 -8.77 6.55
N ASN A 190 -21.38 -8.36 5.78
CA ASN A 190 -21.40 -8.35 4.34
C ASN A 190 -20.91 -9.69 3.77
N ASP A 191 -21.63 -10.23 2.79
CA ASP A 191 -21.25 -11.44 2.06
C ASP A 191 -19.85 -11.37 1.44
N TYR A 192 -19.32 -10.17 1.20
CA TYR A 192 -17.97 -9.97 0.66
C TYR A 192 -16.83 -10.13 1.68
N TRP A 193 -17.09 -10.20 2.99
CA TRP A 193 -16.02 -10.44 3.97
C TRP A 193 -15.54 -11.89 3.94
N PRO A 194 -14.22 -12.18 4.03
CA PRO A 194 -13.74 -13.55 4.07
C PRO A 194 -14.19 -14.26 5.35
N GLN A 195 -14.85 -15.41 5.19
CA GLN A 195 -15.39 -16.20 6.31
C GLN A 195 -14.54 -17.41 6.65
N THR A 196 -13.74 -17.90 5.70
CA THR A 196 -12.99 -19.15 5.80
C THR A 196 -11.50 -18.95 5.53
N ARG A 197 -10.67 -19.89 6.01
CA ARG A 197 -9.23 -19.95 5.72
C ARG A 197 -8.92 -19.81 4.23
N HIS A 198 -9.71 -20.49 3.40
CA HIS A 198 -9.55 -20.51 1.96
C HIS A 198 -9.88 -19.16 1.34
N GLU A 199 -10.95 -18.49 1.79
CA GLU A 199 -11.30 -17.14 1.32
C GLU A 199 -10.20 -16.12 1.65
N TRP A 200 -9.62 -16.19 2.85
CA TRP A 200 -8.46 -15.36 3.20
C TRP A 200 -7.24 -15.67 2.33
N ALA A 201 -6.97 -16.95 2.04
CA ALA A 201 -5.88 -17.36 1.13
C ALA A 201 -6.08 -16.84 -0.30
N VAL A 202 -7.32 -16.85 -0.78
CA VAL A 202 -7.67 -16.30 -2.09
C VAL A 202 -7.35 -14.82 -2.13
N LEU A 203 -7.80 -14.04 -1.13
CA LEU A 203 -7.50 -12.60 -1.06
C LEU A 203 -5.98 -12.33 -1.08
N ALA A 204 -5.20 -13.08 -0.30
CA ALA A 204 -3.73 -12.99 -0.33
C ALA A 204 -3.16 -13.32 -1.72
N SER A 205 -3.71 -14.32 -2.40
CA SER A 205 -3.31 -14.71 -3.76
C SER A 205 -3.68 -13.66 -4.81
N LEU A 206 -4.78 -12.92 -4.62
CA LEU A 206 -5.16 -11.80 -5.49
C LEU A 206 -4.08 -10.71 -5.43
N LEU A 207 -3.71 -10.30 -4.22
CA LEU A 207 -2.68 -9.29 -3.98
C LEU A 207 -1.34 -9.72 -4.58
N LEU A 208 -0.94 -10.98 -4.40
CA LEU A 208 0.26 -11.54 -5.01
C LEU A 208 0.20 -11.54 -6.55
N GLY A 209 -0.97 -11.81 -7.14
CA GLY A 209 -1.17 -11.74 -8.59
C GLY A 209 -0.95 -10.33 -9.15
N VAL A 210 -1.45 -9.32 -8.43
CA VAL A 210 -1.23 -7.90 -8.76
C VAL A 210 0.25 -7.54 -8.61
N GLU A 211 0.89 -7.92 -7.50
CA GLU A 211 2.31 -7.70 -7.26
C GLU A 211 3.17 -8.29 -8.39
N ASN A 212 2.95 -9.55 -8.77
CA ASN A 212 3.67 -10.21 -9.86
C ASN A 212 3.47 -9.50 -11.21
N SER A 213 2.27 -8.99 -11.46
CA SER A 213 1.97 -8.22 -12.68
C SER A 213 2.72 -6.88 -12.70
N LEU A 214 2.80 -6.21 -11.55
CA LEU A 214 3.57 -4.98 -11.39
C LEU A 214 5.09 -5.24 -11.52
N ALA A 215 5.59 -6.37 -11.02
CA ALA A 215 6.98 -6.77 -11.17
C ALA A 215 7.34 -7.08 -12.63
N MET A 216 6.44 -7.74 -13.36
CA MET A 216 6.60 -7.94 -14.81
C MET A 216 6.62 -6.61 -15.57
N PHE A 217 5.70 -5.71 -15.24
CA PHE A 217 5.65 -4.38 -15.83
C PHE A 217 6.92 -3.57 -15.54
N GLU A 218 7.42 -3.61 -14.29
CA GLU A 218 8.68 -2.97 -13.91
C GLU A 218 9.84 -3.49 -14.76
N LYS A 219 9.91 -4.79 -15.00
CA LYS A 219 10.94 -5.39 -15.85
C LYS A 219 10.83 -4.92 -17.30
N GLU A 220 9.63 -4.86 -17.87
CA GLU A 220 9.39 -4.32 -19.22
C GLU A 220 9.81 -2.84 -19.32
N LEU A 221 9.55 -2.08 -18.25
CA LEU A 221 9.96 -0.70 -18.13
C LEU A 221 11.49 -0.58 -18.08
N ASP A 222 12.18 -1.37 -17.27
CA ASP A 222 13.65 -1.35 -17.16
C ASP A 222 14.34 -1.75 -18.48
N GLN A 223 13.76 -2.69 -19.23
CA GLN A 223 14.23 -3.09 -20.56
C GLN A 223 14.03 -2.00 -21.63
N GLY A 224 13.21 -1.00 -21.33
CA GLY A 224 12.89 0.09 -22.22
C GLY A 224 11.94 -0.26 -23.35
N ASN A 225 11.04 -1.21 -23.10
CA ASN A 225 10.04 -1.64 -24.06
C ASN A 225 8.99 -0.56 -24.38
N PHE A 226 8.89 0.49 -23.55
CA PHE A 226 7.98 1.61 -23.74
C PHE A 226 8.71 2.85 -24.26
N LYS A 227 8.28 3.34 -25.42
CA LYS A 227 8.85 4.54 -26.06
C LYS A 227 8.26 5.84 -25.51
N ASN A 228 7.05 5.80 -24.97
CA ASN A 228 6.31 6.95 -24.45
C ASN A 228 5.29 6.52 -23.39
N MET A 229 4.68 7.50 -22.71
CA MET A 229 3.73 7.27 -21.62
C MET A 229 2.45 6.56 -22.08
N ASN A 230 1.99 6.77 -23.32
CA ASN A 230 0.78 6.13 -23.82
C ASN A 230 0.95 4.61 -23.91
N GLN A 231 2.07 4.13 -24.45
CA GLN A 231 2.35 2.69 -24.54
C GLN A 231 2.45 2.03 -23.15
N ALA A 232 3.09 2.72 -22.21
CA ALA A 232 3.15 2.27 -20.81
C ALA A 232 1.75 2.21 -20.19
N SER A 233 0.93 3.23 -20.41
CA SER A 233 -0.44 3.33 -19.85
C SER A 233 -1.38 2.28 -20.45
N GLU A 234 -1.32 2.03 -21.76
CA GLU A 234 -2.08 0.96 -22.43
C GLU A 234 -1.73 -0.42 -21.87
N ARG A 235 -0.43 -0.66 -21.58
CA ARG A 235 0.03 -1.92 -20.99
C ARG A 235 -0.47 -2.09 -19.56
N VAL A 236 -0.39 -1.05 -18.73
CA VAL A 236 -0.96 -1.04 -17.37
C VAL A 236 -2.46 -1.29 -17.42
N GLY A 237 -3.19 -0.59 -18.28
CA GLY A 237 -4.64 -0.75 -18.44
C GLY A 237 -5.04 -2.18 -18.81
N ARG A 238 -4.27 -2.84 -19.68
CA ARG A 238 -4.46 -4.25 -20.04
C ARG A 238 -4.19 -5.19 -18.86
N LEU A 239 -3.06 -5.01 -18.17
CA LEU A 239 -2.70 -5.84 -17.02
C LEU A 239 -3.71 -5.71 -15.88
N LEU A 240 -4.11 -4.49 -15.52
CA LEU A 240 -5.12 -4.25 -14.49
C LEU A 240 -6.50 -4.73 -14.92
N GLY A 241 -6.90 -4.46 -16.15
CA GLY A 241 -8.20 -4.88 -16.69
C GLY A 241 -8.34 -6.40 -16.71
N GLU A 242 -7.34 -7.12 -17.20
CA GLU A 242 -7.35 -8.58 -17.25
C GLU A 242 -7.27 -9.19 -15.83
N SER A 243 -6.39 -8.66 -14.97
CA SER A 243 -6.19 -9.20 -13.62
C SER A 243 -7.39 -8.94 -12.71
N VAL A 244 -7.86 -7.68 -12.60
CA VAL A 244 -8.94 -7.32 -11.66
C VAL A 244 -10.26 -7.96 -12.06
N VAL A 245 -10.59 -8.03 -13.36
CA VAL A 245 -11.85 -8.63 -13.83
C VAL A 245 -11.84 -10.13 -13.58
N VAL A 246 -10.78 -10.85 -13.96
CA VAL A 246 -10.71 -12.32 -13.74
C VAL A 246 -10.76 -12.64 -12.25
N GLN A 247 -10.02 -11.89 -11.43
CA GLN A 247 -9.97 -12.11 -9.99
C GLN A 247 -11.29 -11.77 -9.29
N SER A 248 -11.98 -10.70 -9.70
CA SER A 248 -13.31 -10.35 -9.17
C SER A 248 -14.36 -11.39 -9.54
N VAL A 249 -14.29 -11.94 -10.76
CA VAL A 249 -15.18 -13.03 -11.21
C VAL A 249 -14.92 -14.32 -10.41
N ILE A 250 -13.66 -14.68 -10.16
CA ILE A 250 -13.32 -15.84 -9.33
C ILE A 250 -13.83 -15.65 -7.90
N TYR A 251 -13.60 -14.49 -7.29
CA TYR A 251 -14.07 -14.20 -5.94
C TYR A 251 -15.60 -14.22 -5.84
N ALA A 252 -16.30 -13.56 -6.75
CA ALA A 252 -17.76 -13.56 -6.82
C ALA A 252 -18.34 -14.96 -7.08
N SER A 253 -17.70 -15.74 -7.96
CA SER A 253 -18.06 -17.14 -8.25
C SER A 253 -17.97 -18.06 -7.03
N MET A 254 -17.09 -17.77 -6.07
CA MET A 254 -16.95 -18.56 -4.85
C MET A 254 -18.04 -18.24 -3.84
N LYS A 255 -18.53 -16.99 -3.81
CA LYS A 255 -19.65 -16.59 -2.94
C LYS A 255 -20.99 -17.14 -3.42
N GLY A 256 -21.18 -17.30 -4.74
CA GLY A 256 -22.43 -17.80 -5.35
C GLY A 256 -22.72 -19.30 -5.21
N LYS A 257 -21.97 -20.07 -4.42
CA LYS A 257 -22.16 -21.53 -4.22
C LYS A 257 -22.55 -21.91 -2.79
N ARG A 258 -23.43 -21.14 -2.15
CA ARG A 258 -24.17 -21.57 -0.95
C ARG A 258 -25.65 -21.65 -1.25
#